data_AF-A0A9D5VHX1-F1
#
_entry.id   AF-A0A9D5VHX1-F1
#
_cell.length_a   1.000
_cell.length_b   1.000
_cell.length_c   1.000
_cell.angle_alpha   90.00
_cell.angle_beta   90.00
_cell.angle_gamma   90.00
#
_symmetry.space_group_name_H-M   'P 1'
#
loop_
_entity.id
_entity.type
_entity.pdbx_description
1 polymer ?
#
loop_
_entity_poly.entity_id
_entity_poly.type
_entity_poly.pdbx_seq_one_letter_code
_entity_poly.pdbx_strand_id
1 'polypeptide(L)'
;MKRILFDHDATVSALVHSILLERCADPDLDPSPWANAITCFVLQQRAAMPVHTGMAVTWLTLLLDIWPLWRFGRPFHRLEHARRRVVMAGWQISWLAPCQDALRLYESLTLFAWHTRNEKLG
;
A
#
# COMPACT_ATOMS: atom_id res chain seq x y z
N MET A 1 15.73 13.31 -16.89
CA MET A 1 14.68 12.54 -16.16
C MET A 1 15.29 11.30 -15.52
N LYS A 2 15.69 11.37 -14.25
CA LYS A 2 16.13 10.17 -13.50
C LYS A 2 14.93 9.24 -13.37
N ARG A 3 14.98 8.06 -13.97
CA ARG A 3 14.03 6.98 -13.68
C ARG A 3 14.22 6.63 -12.21
N ILE A 4 13.35 7.14 -11.35
CA ILE A 4 13.31 6.70 -9.96
C ILE A 4 12.86 5.24 -10.03
N LEU A 5 13.81 4.32 -9.88
CA LEU A 5 13.56 2.88 -9.90
C LEU A 5 12.71 2.45 -8.69
N PHE A 6 12.75 3.23 -7.60
CA PHE A 6 12.13 2.97 -6.32
C PHE A 6 11.51 4.25 -5.76
N ASP A 7 10.19 4.29 -5.72
CA ASP A 7 9.44 5.42 -5.19
C ASP A 7 8.55 4.90 -4.07
N HIS A 8 9.02 5.07 -2.83
CA HIS A 8 8.34 4.59 -1.63
C HIS A 8 6.90 5.13 -1.56
N ASP A 9 6.69 6.41 -1.86
CA ASP A 9 5.40 7.06 -1.73
C ASP A 9 4.45 6.59 -2.83
N ALA A 10 4.96 6.38 -4.06
CA ALA A 10 4.20 5.76 -5.14
C ALA A 10 3.84 4.30 -4.83
N THR A 11 4.73 3.54 -4.16
CA THR A 11 4.44 2.18 -3.71
C THR A 11 3.34 2.19 -2.65
N VAL A 12 3.42 3.07 -1.64
CA VAL A 12 2.37 3.21 -0.61
C VAL A 12 1.05 3.62 -1.25
N SER A 13 1.05 4.59 -2.15
CA SER A 13 -0.15 5.02 -2.90
C SER A 13 -0.77 3.86 -3.67
N ALA A 14 0.04 3.09 -4.39
CA ALA A 14 -0.41 1.91 -5.13
C ALA A 14 -1.01 0.83 -4.21
N LEU A 15 -0.44 0.67 -3.01
CA LEU A 15 -0.90 -0.28 -1.99
C LEU A 15 -2.25 0.14 -1.41
N VAL A 16 -2.37 1.40 -0.97
CA VAL A 16 -3.60 2.00 -0.45
C VAL A 16 -4.72 1.90 -1.49
N HIS A 17 -4.42 2.26 -2.74
CA HIS A 17 -5.39 2.17 -3.84
C HIS A 17 -5.84 0.72 -4.08
N SER A 18 -4.92 -0.24 -4.01
CA SER A 18 -5.26 -1.65 -4.16
C SER A 18 -6.11 -2.18 -3.00
N ILE A 19 -5.80 -1.80 -1.76
CA ILE A 19 -6.60 -2.18 -0.59
C ILE A 19 -8.00 -1.57 -0.65
N LEU A 20 -8.10 -0.27 -0.99
CA LEU A 20 -9.40 0.40 -1.17
C LEU A 20 -10.23 -0.29 -2.25
N LEU A 21 -9.62 -0.64 -3.39
CA LEU A 21 -10.32 -1.35 -4.44
C LEU A 21 -10.75 -2.77 -4.05
N GLU A 22 -9.98 -3.47 -3.22
CA GLU A 22 -10.32 -4.85 -2.82
C GLU A 22 -11.30 -4.92 -1.65
N ARG A 23 -11.26 -3.96 -0.73
CA ARG A 23 -11.99 -4.01 0.54
C ARG A 23 -13.14 -3.01 0.65
N CYS A 24 -13.06 -1.90 -0.08
CA CYS A 24 -13.96 -0.77 0.07
C CYS A 24 -14.63 -0.33 -1.24
N ALA A 25 -14.28 -0.91 -2.39
CA ALA A 25 -14.92 -0.58 -3.65
C ALA A 25 -16.39 -0.99 -3.61
N ASP A 26 -17.22 -0.01 -3.33
CA ASP A 26 -18.58 0.04 -3.82
C ASP A 26 -18.50 0.37 -5.33
N PRO A 27 -19.17 -0.37 -6.22
CA PRO A 27 -19.08 -0.16 -7.67
C PRO A 27 -19.53 1.25 -8.11
N ASP A 28 -20.22 2.01 -7.27
CA ASP A 28 -20.71 3.37 -7.57
C ASP A 28 -19.79 4.51 -7.08
N LEU A 29 -18.75 4.23 -6.30
CA LEU A 29 -17.84 5.27 -5.78
C LEU A 29 -16.49 5.24 -6.49
N ASP A 30 -16.14 6.29 -7.24
CA ASP A 30 -14.78 6.46 -7.78
C ASP A 30 -13.78 6.71 -6.63
N PRO A 31 -12.89 5.76 -6.30
CA PRO A 31 -11.98 5.90 -5.16
C PRO A 31 -10.90 6.98 -5.35
N SER A 32 -10.75 7.53 -6.56
CA SER A 32 -9.65 8.42 -6.96
C SER A 32 -9.38 9.63 -6.04
N PRO A 33 -10.35 10.51 -5.70
CA PRO A 33 -10.10 11.66 -4.82
C PRO A 33 -9.79 11.24 -3.37
N TRP A 34 -10.36 10.13 -2.89
CA TRP A 34 -10.19 9.68 -1.50
C TRP A 34 -8.92 8.86 -1.30
N ALA A 35 -8.47 8.15 -2.33
CA ALA A 35 -7.21 7.41 -2.32
C ALA A 35 -6.03 8.34 -2.02
N ASN A 36 -6.01 9.56 -2.54
CA ASN A 36 -4.96 10.54 -2.25
C ASN A 36 -4.98 11.02 -0.79
N ALA A 37 -6.16 11.34 -0.25
CA ALA A 37 -6.30 11.76 1.14
C ALA A 37 -5.88 10.67 2.13
N ILE A 38 -6.29 9.42 1.86
CA ILE A 38 -5.92 8.27 2.69
C ILE A 38 -4.43 7.95 2.55
N THR A 39 -3.87 8.04 1.34
CA THR A 39 -2.42 7.89 1.13
C THR A 39 -1.65 8.92 1.96
N CYS A 40 -2.08 10.18 1.94
CA CYS A 40 -1.44 11.24 2.73
C CYS A 40 -1.51 10.93 4.24
N PHE A 41 -2.67 10.48 4.73
CA PHE A 41 -2.82 10.05 6.12
C PHE A 41 -1.88 8.89 6.48
N VAL A 42 -1.81 7.85 5.64
CA VAL A 42 -0.94 6.69 5.85
C VAL A 42 0.53 7.10 5.86
N LEU A 43 0.95 7.97 4.94
CA LEU A 43 2.31 8.52 4.91
C LEU A 43 2.62 9.34 6.17
N GLN A 44 1.66 10.12 6.67
CA GLN A 44 1.82 10.92 7.88
C GLN A 44 1.92 10.04 9.14
N GLN A 45 1.06 9.03 9.27
CA GLN A 45 1.14 8.05 10.37
C GLN A 45 2.50 7.34 10.37
N ARG A 46 2.99 7.01 9.19
CA ARG A 46 4.30 6.39 9.02
C ARG A 46 5.46 7.33 9.40
N ALA A 47 5.38 8.62 9.04
CA ALA A 47 6.37 9.61 9.43
C ALA A 47 6.42 9.83 10.95
N ALA A 48 5.32 9.57 11.65
CA ALA A 48 5.25 9.62 13.12
C ALA A 48 5.78 8.34 13.81
N MET A 49 6.12 7.29 13.07
CA MET A 49 6.61 6.03 13.66
C MET A 49 8.01 6.19 14.27
N PRO A 50 8.33 5.43 15.34
CA PRO A 50 9.69 5.35 15.87
C PRO A 50 10.69 4.91 14.80
N VAL A 51 11.91 5.47 14.83
CA VAL A 51 12.94 5.30 13.78
C VAL A 51 13.20 3.83 13.43
N HIS A 52 13.29 2.96 14.44
CA HIS A 52 13.55 1.52 14.24
C HIS A 52 12.43 0.84 13.45
N THR A 53 11.17 1.11 13.79
CA THR A 53 9.99 0.56 13.11
C THR A 53 9.80 1.18 11.73
N GLY A 54 9.98 2.50 11.63
CA GLY A 54 9.90 3.22 10.36
C GLY A 54 10.91 2.70 9.33
N MET A 55 12.14 2.39 9.77
CA MET A 55 13.15 1.76 8.91
C MET A 55 12.74 0.35 8.48
N ALA A 56 12.27 -0.49 9.41
CA ALA A 56 11.81 -1.84 9.09
C ALA A 56 10.67 -1.84 8.05
N VAL A 57 9.68 -0.97 8.24
CA VAL A 57 8.58 -0.80 7.28
C VAL A 57 9.11 -0.27 5.94
N THR A 58 10.09 0.64 5.93
CA THR A 58 10.73 1.12 4.68
C THR A 58 11.35 -0.03 3.90
N TRP A 59 12.13 -0.86 4.57
CA TRP A 59 12.77 -2.01 3.94
C TRP A 59 11.73 -2.97 3.37
N LEU A 60 10.65 -3.25 4.10
CA LEU A 60 9.57 -4.11 3.62
C LEU A 60 8.83 -3.52 2.42
N THR A 61 8.55 -2.21 2.42
CA THR A 61 7.91 -1.53 1.27
C THR A 61 8.82 -1.53 0.05
N LEU A 62 10.13 -1.35 0.22
CA LEU A 62 11.10 -1.46 -0.88
C LEU A 62 11.20 -2.88 -1.41
N LEU A 63 11.22 -3.89 -0.53
CA LEU A 63 11.19 -5.29 -0.92
C LEU A 63 9.92 -5.62 -1.71
N LEU A 64 8.77 -5.07 -1.31
CA LEU A 64 7.51 -5.23 -2.03
C LEU A 64 7.59 -4.61 -3.42
N ASP A 65 8.21 -3.44 -3.56
CA ASP A 65 8.38 -2.78 -4.86
C ASP A 65 9.33 -3.55 -5.79
N ILE A 66 10.39 -4.15 -5.23
CA ILE A 66 11.39 -4.93 -5.96
C ILE A 66 10.91 -6.34 -6.33
N TRP A 67 10.16 -6.99 -5.46
CA TRP A 67 9.69 -8.38 -5.64
C TRP A 67 9.09 -8.65 -7.04
N PRO A 68 8.17 -7.83 -7.57
CA PRO A 68 7.62 -8.05 -8.90
C PRO A 68 8.58 -7.80 -10.05
N LEU A 69 9.75 -7.16 -9.83
CA LEU A 69 10.76 -7.05 -10.88
C LEU A 69 11.24 -8.43 -11.34
N TRP A 70 11.42 -9.36 -10.40
CA TRP A 70 11.83 -10.74 -10.72
C TRP A 70 10.78 -11.50 -11.52
N ARG A 71 9.49 -11.22 -11.32
CA ARG A 71 8.39 -11.99 -11.94
C ARG A 71 7.73 -11.33 -13.16
N PHE A 72 7.66 -10.00 -13.18
CA PHE A 72 6.92 -9.19 -14.14
C PHE A 72 7.79 -8.14 -14.84
N GLY A 73 9.06 -7.98 -14.45
CA GLY A 73 9.99 -6.99 -15.04
C GLY A 73 9.63 -5.53 -14.74
N ARG A 74 8.68 -5.26 -13.84
CA ARG A 74 8.25 -3.92 -13.45
C ARG A 74 8.07 -3.83 -11.93
N PRO A 75 8.36 -2.67 -11.32
CA PRO A 75 8.17 -2.48 -9.89
C PRO A 75 6.68 -2.43 -9.54
N PHE A 76 6.35 -2.71 -8.28
CA PHE A 76 4.95 -2.82 -7.82
C PHE A 76 4.12 -1.60 -8.16
N HIS A 77 4.65 -0.40 -7.91
CA HIS A 77 3.94 0.85 -8.17
C HIS A 77 3.54 1.04 -9.66
N ARG A 78 4.22 0.35 -10.59
CA ARG A 78 3.94 0.40 -12.04
C ARG A 78 3.11 -0.76 -12.57
N LEU A 79 2.76 -1.72 -11.72
CA LEU A 79 1.90 -2.82 -12.13
C LEU A 79 0.45 -2.36 -12.26
N GLU A 80 -0.29 -2.99 -13.17
CA GLU A 80 -1.74 -2.89 -13.22
C GLU A 80 -2.37 -3.52 -11.97
N HIS A 81 -3.57 -3.06 -11.61
CA HIS A 81 -4.27 -3.52 -10.41
C HIS A 81 -4.30 -5.05 -10.29
N ALA A 82 -4.74 -5.76 -11.34
CA ALA A 82 -4.82 -7.22 -11.35
C ALA A 82 -3.49 -7.91 -10.99
N ARG A 83 -2.35 -7.35 -11.43
CA ARG A 83 -1.03 -7.90 -11.13
C ARG A 83 -0.56 -7.53 -9.72
N ARG A 84 -0.90 -6.33 -9.22
CA ARG A 84 -0.66 -5.94 -7.83
C ARG A 84 -1.35 -6.91 -6.87
N ARG A 85 -2.60 -7.31 -7.17
CA ARG A 85 -3.34 -8.32 -6.39
C ARG A 85 -2.59 -9.64 -6.25
N VAL A 86 -2.00 -10.13 -7.34
CA VAL A 86 -1.21 -11.38 -7.32
C VAL A 86 0.02 -11.25 -6.41
N VAL A 87 0.70 -10.11 -6.45
CA VAL A 87 1.87 -9.85 -5.59
C VAL A 87 1.45 -9.78 -4.12
N MET A 88 0.38 -9.04 -3.81
CA MET A 88 -0.16 -8.93 -2.45
C MET A 88 -0.61 -10.29 -1.91
N ALA A 89 -1.34 -11.07 -2.71
CA ALA A 89 -1.78 -12.42 -2.34
C ALA A 89 -0.58 -13.34 -2.07
N GLY A 90 0.46 -13.27 -2.92
CA GLY A 90 1.70 -14.02 -2.71
C GLY A 90 2.42 -13.65 -1.41
N TRP A 91 2.48 -12.37 -1.07
CA TRP A 91 3.04 -11.88 0.19
C TRP A 91 2.19 -12.26 1.40
N GLN A 92 0.86 -12.28 1.26
CA GLN A 92 -0.07 -12.66 2.32
C GLN A 92 0.04 -14.15 2.69
N ILE A 93 0.33 -15.01 1.71
CA ILE A 93 0.56 -16.46 1.94
C ILE A 93 2.04 -16.80 2.16
N SER A 94 2.95 -15.82 2.12
CA SER A 94 4.38 -16.05 2.29
C SER A 94 4.69 -16.48 3.72
N TRP A 95 5.63 -17.41 3.90
CA TRP A 95 6.09 -17.86 5.22
C TRP A 95 6.71 -16.75 6.08
N LEU A 96 7.14 -15.66 5.45
CA LEU A 96 7.75 -14.51 6.13
C LEU A 96 6.68 -13.70 6.88
N ALA A 97 6.56 -13.91 8.18
CA ALA A 97 5.69 -13.13 9.07
C ALA A 97 5.82 -11.60 8.89
N PRO A 98 7.02 -11.01 8.70
CA PRO A 98 7.14 -9.57 8.47
C PRO A 98 6.43 -9.06 7.20
N CYS A 99 6.36 -9.88 6.14
CA CYS A 99 5.66 -9.53 4.90
C CYS A 99 4.15 -9.47 5.12
N GLN A 100 3.61 -10.47 5.83
CA GLN A 100 2.19 -10.52 6.18
C GLN A 100 1.82 -9.36 7.11
N ASP A 101 2.64 -9.09 8.13
CA ASP A 101 2.40 -8.03 9.10
C ASP A 101 2.49 -6.65 8.45
N ALA A 102 3.41 -6.43 7.52
CA ALA A 102 3.46 -5.18 6.75
C ALA A 102 2.17 -4.96 5.95
N LEU A 103 1.68 -5.99 5.24
CA LEU A 103 0.41 -5.88 4.51
C LEU A 103 -0.77 -5.61 5.46
N ARG A 104 -0.85 -6.32 6.59
CA ARG A 104 -1.90 -6.12 7.60
C ARG A 104 -1.85 -4.72 8.22
N LEU A 105 -0.66 -4.19 8.46
CA LEU A 105 -0.47 -2.82 8.97
C LEU A 105 -1.02 -1.80 7.98
N TYR A 106 -0.63 -1.90 6.70
CA TYR A 106 -1.14 -1.00 5.66
C TYR A 106 -2.64 -1.15 5.43
N GLU A 107 -3.16 -2.38 5.46
CA GLU A 107 -4.59 -2.67 5.39
C GLU A 107 -5.35 -2.02 6.55
N SER A 108 -4.88 -2.22 7.78
CA SER A 108 -5.51 -1.67 8.98
C SER A 108 -5.51 -0.14 8.97
N LEU A 109 -4.40 0.51 8.59
CA LEU A 109 -4.32 1.96 8.48
C LEU A 109 -5.25 2.51 7.39
N THR A 110 -5.33 1.82 6.25
CA THR A 110 -6.20 2.21 5.13
C THR A 110 -7.67 2.12 5.52
N LEU A 111 -8.07 0.99 6.11
CA LEU A 111 -9.44 0.76 6.57
C LEU A 111 -9.83 1.71 7.70
N PHE A 112 -8.93 1.95 8.66
CA PHE A 112 -9.14 2.91 9.73
C PHE A 112 -9.36 4.32 9.18
N ALA A 113 -8.49 4.78 8.28
CA ALA A 113 -8.63 6.09 7.63
C ALA A 113 -9.94 6.22 6.84
N TRP A 114 -10.35 5.16 6.13
CA TRP A 114 -11.63 5.10 5.43
C TRP A 114 -12.82 5.17 6.38
N HIS A 115 -12.81 4.40 7.47
CA HIS A 115 -13.88 4.39 8.48
C HIS A 115 -14.00 5.71 9.22
N THR A 116 -12.90 6.23 9.78
CA THR A 116 -12.89 7.54 10.46
C THR A 116 -13.39 8.66 9.56
N ARG A 117 -13.15 8.55 8.25
CA ARG A 117 -13.69 9.49 7.27
C ARG A 117 -15.20 9.32 7.09
N ASN A 118 -15.70 8.10 6.93
CA ASN A 118 -17.14 7.85 6.80
C ASN A 118 -17.91 8.27 8.06
N GLU A 119 -17.34 8.06 9.25
CA GLU A 119 -17.91 8.53 10.53
C GLU A 119 -17.97 10.06 10.64
N LYS A 120 -17.06 10.78 10.00
CA LYS A 120 -17.05 12.26 9.99
C LYS A 120 -18.01 12.89 8.96
N LEU A 121 -18.53 12.08 8.03
CA LEU A 121 -19.43 12.53 6.95
C LEU A 121 -20.88 12.03 7.13
N GLY A 122 -21.14 11.14 8.09
CA GLY A 122 -22.48 10.73 8.52
C GLY A 122 -22.97 11.59 9.69
#